data_AF-A0A1S2LM98-F1
#
_entry.id   AF-A0A1S2LM98-F1
#
_cell.length_a   1.000
_cell.length_b   1.000
_cell.length_c   1.000
_cell.angle_alpha   90.00
_cell.angle_beta   90.00
_cell.angle_gamma   90.00
#
_symmetry.space_group_name_H-M   'P 1'
#
loop_
_entity.id
_entity.type
_entity.pdbx_description
1 polymer ?
#
loop_
_entity_poly.entity_id
_entity_poly.type
_entity_poly.pdbx_seq_one_letter_code
_entity_poly.pdbx_strand_id
1 'polypeptide(L)'
;MSEPFNDIRQVEMAIKAAQRMVGQATMSMDEDQLKAATDALNQAKKQYQDAVSHATGVDDQFFEFSSELIERIDHQLQEAKE
;
A
#
# COMPACT_ATOMS: atom_id res chain seq x y z
N MET A 1 18.28 0.76 -17.62
CA MET A 1 18.35 0.23 -16.24
C MET A 1 17.46 1.12 -15.41
N SER A 2 16.32 0.61 -14.95
CA SER A 2 15.49 1.30 -13.96
C SER A 2 16.29 1.33 -12.66
N GLU A 3 16.59 2.50 -12.12
CA GLU A 3 17.40 2.60 -10.90
C GLU A 3 16.58 2.12 -9.69
N PRO A 4 17.14 1.32 -8.75
CA PRO A 4 16.45 0.81 -7.56
C PRO A 4 15.78 1.90 -6.72
N PHE A 5 16.35 3.10 -6.70
CA PHE A 5 15.81 4.28 -6.02
C PHE A 5 14.44 4.71 -6.60
N ASN A 6 14.22 4.47 -7.89
CA ASN A 6 12.95 4.76 -8.54
C ASN A 6 11.87 3.74 -8.14
N ASP A 7 12.26 2.49 -7.85
CA ASP A 7 11.31 1.43 -7.47
C ASP A 7 10.79 1.63 -6.05
N ILE A 8 11.66 1.95 -5.08
CA ILE A 8 11.25 2.23 -3.70
C ILE A 8 10.33 3.45 -3.62
N ARG A 9 10.67 4.52 -4.34
CA ARG A 9 9.83 5.72 -4.40
C ARG A 9 8.46 5.45 -5.01
N GLN A 10 8.39 4.59 -6.03
CA GLN A 10 7.12 4.18 -6.63
C GLN A 10 6.27 3.38 -5.64
N VAL A 11 6.88 2.47 -4.89
CA VAL A 11 6.22 1.70 -3.83
C VAL A 11 5.66 2.63 -2.75
N GLU A 12 6.47 3.59 -2.28
CA GLU A 12 6.04 4.58 -1.28
C GLU A 12 4.82 5.38 -1.78
N MET A 13 4.85 5.84 -3.03
CA MET A 13 3.74 6.57 -3.63
C MET A 13 2.48 5.71 -3.74
N ALA A 14 2.62 4.44 -4.13
CA ALA A 14 1.50 3.50 -4.23
C ALA A 14 0.86 3.25 -2.86
N ILE A 15 1.67 3.01 -1.82
CA ILE A 15 1.19 2.81 -0.45
C ILE A 15 0.47 4.05 0.09
N LYS A 16 1.04 5.25 -0.11
CA LYS A 16 0.40 6.51 0.30
C LYS A 16 -0.91 6.79 -0.45
N ALA A 17 -0.98 6.42 -1.72
CA ALA A 17 -2.21 6.53 -2.50
C ALA A 17 -3.28 5.57 -1.97
N ALA A 18 -2.92 4.30 -1.74
CA ALA A 18 -3.82 3.31 -1.14
C ALA A 18 -4.33 3.79 0.22
N GLN A 19 -3.46 4.26 1.12
CA GLN A 19 -3.85 4.79 2.42
C GLN A 19 -4.91 5.90 2.32
N ARG A 20 -4.75 6.85 1.40
CA ARG A 20 -5.74 7.92 1.18
C ARG A 20 -7.06 7.39 0.67
N MET A 21 -7.02 6.46 -0.29
CA MET A 21 -8.23 5.83 -0.84
C MET A 21 -8.97 5.01 0.22
N VAL A 22 -8.26 4.22 1.03
CA VAL A 22 -8.86 3.50 2.16
C VAL A 22 -9.53 4.48 3.10
N GLY A 23 -8.83 5.52 3.57
CA GLY A 23 -9.41 6.50 4.49
C GLY A 23 -10.67 7.18 3.95
N GLN A 24 -10.69 7.53 2.66
CA GLN A 24 -11.87 8.11 2.03
C GLN A 24 -13.01 7.09 1.89
N ALA A 25 -12.70 5.86 1.45
CA ALA A 25 -13.66 4.80 1.23
C ALA A 25 -14.31 4.34 2.55
N THR A 26 -13.54 4.19 3.61
CA THR A 26 -14.05 3.80 4.93
C THR A 26 -14.88 4.90 5.58
N MET A 27 -14.54 6.18 5.37
CA MET A 27 -15.35 7.30 5.84
C MET A 27 -16.69 7.42 5.11
N SER A 28 -16.72 7.16 3.80
CA SER A 28 -17.93 7.27 2.99
C SER A 28 -18.80 6.01 3.01
N MET A 29 -18.20 4.84 3.30
CA MET A 29 -18.81 3.51 3.16
C MET A 29 -19.44 3.26 1.78
N ASP A 30 -18.92 3.95 0.76
CA ASP A 30 -19.37 3.81 -0.62
C ASP A 30 -18.75 2.55 -1.24
N GLU A 31 -19.58 1.64 -1.76
CA GLU A 31 -19.13 0.33 -2.24
C GLU A 31 -18.12 0.43 -3.41
N ASP A 32 -18.33 1.39 -4.32
CA ASP A 32 -17.43 1.63 -5.44
C ASP A 32 -16.08 2.17 -4.95
N GLN A 33 -16.08 3.08 -3.99
CA GLN A 33 -14.85 3.55 -3.33
C GLN A 33 -14.15 2.45 -2.54
N LEU A 34 -14.88 1.60 -1.81
CA LEU A 34 -14.32 0.46 -1.09
C LEU A 34 -13.66 -0.52 -2.05
N LYS A 35 -14.29 -0.80 -3.20
CA LYS A 35 -13.71 -1.63 -4.25
C LYS A 35 -12.45 -0.99 -4.84
N ALA A 36 -12.50 0.29 -5.22
CA ALA A 36 -11.34 0.99 -5.77
C ALA A 36 -10.17 1.04 -4.77
N ALA A 37 -10.45 1.27 -3.49
CA ALA A 37 -9.45 1.24 -2.43
C ALA A 37 -8.85 -0.16 -2.23
N THR A 38 -9.66 -1.21 -2.39
CA THR A 38 -9.19 -2.62 -2.39
C THR A 38 -8.19 -2.87 -3.50
N ASP A 39 -8.52 -2.45 -4.71
CA ASP A 39 -7.68 -2.67 -5.89
C ASP A 39 -6.36 -1.92 -5.76
N ALA A 40 -6.40 -0.66 -5.28
CA ALA A 40 -5.22 0.15 -5.02
C ALA A 40 -4.32 -0.49 -3.93
N LEU A 41 -4.91 -1.00 -2.85
CA LEU A 41 -4.16 -1.68 -1.79
C LEU A 41 -3.50 -2.96 -2.29
N ASN A 42 -4.22 -3.78 -3.07
CA ASN A 42 -3.67 -5.00 -3.66
C ASN A 42 -2.50 -4.69 -4.60
N GLN A 43 -2.60 -3.61 -5.38
CA GLN A 43 -1.52 -3.19 -6.26
C GLN A 43 -0.30 -2.69 -5.46
N ALA A 44 -0.51 -1.92 -4.38
CA ALA A 44 0.56 -1.49 -3.49
C ALA A 44 1.24 -2.68 -2.80
N LYS A 45 0.47 -3.67 -2.32
CA LYS A 45 0.99 -4.93 -1.74
C LYS A 45 1.91 -5.66 -2.72
N LYS A 46 1.51 -5.76 -3.99
CA LYS A 46 2.33 -6.40 -5.03
C LYS A 46 3.65 -5.65 -5.27
N GLN A 47 3.59 -4.34 -5.45
CA GLN A 47 4.79 -3.52 -5.65
C GLN A 47 5.74 -3.60 -4.46
N TYR A 48 5.19 -3.58 -3.24
CA TYR A 48 5.96 -3.76 -2.00
C TYR A 48 6.68 -5.10 -1.98
N GLN A 49 5.99 -6.21 -2.27
CA GLN A 49 6.58 -7.55 -2.30
C GLN A 49 7.68 -7.66 -3.37
N ASP A 50 7.43 -7.11 -4.56
CA ASP A 50 8.42 -7.06 -5.63
C ASP A 50 9.67 -6.28 -5.19
N ALA A 51 9.51 -5.13 -4.51
CA ALA A 51 10.63 -4.33 -4.03
C ALA A 51 11.41 -4.99 -2.89
N VAL A 52 10.72 -5.63 -1.93
CA VAL A 52 11.38 -6.40 -0.85
C VAL A 52 12.25 -7.52 -1.43
N SER A 53 11.81 -8.18 -2.50
CA SER A 53 12.58 -9.27 -3.13
C SER A 53 13.90 -8.81 -3.76
N HIS A 54 14.04 -7.51 -4.04
CA HIS A 54 15.24 -6.90 -4.61
C HIS A 54 16.00 -6.02 -3.60
N ALA A 55 15.58 -6.00 -2.32
CA ALA A 55 16.16 -5.14 -1.29
C ALA A 55 17.61 -5.54 -0.97
N THR A 56 18.48 -4.53 -0.79
CA THR A 56 19.90 -4.72 -0.46
C THR A 56 20.24 -4.34 0.99
N GLY A 57 19.25 -4.30 1.90
CA GLY A 57 19.42 -4.03 3.34
C GLY A 57 19.54 -2.56 3.75
N VAL A 58 19.67 -1.63 2.80
CA VAL A 58 19.74 -0.18 3.08
C VAL A 58 18.35 0.41 3.42
N ASP A 59 17.29 -0.29 3.01
CA ASP A 59 15.92 0.20 3.03
C ASP A 59 15.02 -0.54 4.04
N ASP A 60 15.61 -1.29 4.98
CA ASP A 60 14.87 -2.14 5.92
C ASP A 60 13.86 -1.34 6.75
N GLN A 61 14.22 -0.13 7.19
CA GLN A 61 13.30 0.75 7.92
C GLN A 61 12.09 1.17 7.07
N PHE A 62 12.31 1.42 5.77
CA PHE A 62 11.21 1.73 4.86
C PHE A 62 10.29 0.52 4.71
N PHE A 63 10.85 -0.68 4.56
CA PHE A 63 10.07 -1.89 4.40
C PHE A 63 9.29 -2.27 5.66
N GLU A 64 9.87 -2.09 6.84
CA GLU A 64 9.20 -2.29 8.13
C GLU A 64 8.01 -1.34 8.26
N PHE A 65 8.24 -0.04 8.13
CA PHE A 65 7.17 0.97 8.20
C PHE A 65 6.06 0.74 7.16
N SER A 66 6.45 0.39 5.93
CA SER A 66 5.52 0.11 4.85
C SER A 66 4.66 -1.12 5.13
N SER A 67 5.22 -2.16 5.76
CA SER A 67 4.47 -3.36 6.14
C SER A 67 3.40 -3.06 7.18
N GLU A 68 3.74 -2.32 8.24
CA GLU A 68 2.81 -1.92 9.29
C GLU A 68 1.67 -1.06 8.73
N LEU A 69 2.01 -0.14 7.82
CA LEU A 69 1.02 0.72 7.18
C LEU A 69 0.06 -0.09 6.29
N ILE A 70 0.59 -1.01 5.49
CA ILE A 70 -0.21 -1.90 4.62
C ILE A 70 -1.16 -2.75 5.47
N GLU A 71 -0.67 -3.37 6.55
CA GLU A 71 -1.47 -4.20 7.44
C GLU A 71 -2.60 -3.39 8.07
N ARG A 72 -2.29 -2.20 8.59
CA ARG A 72 -3.28 -1.31 9.21
C ARG A 72 -4.39 -0.92 8.23
N ILE A 73 -4.06 -0.51 7.01
CA ILE A 73 -5.08 -0.06 6.06
C ILE A 73 -5.86 -1.24 5.45
N ASP A 74 -5.29 -2.44 5.43
CA ASP A 74 -6.01 -3.67 5.09
C ASP A 74 -7.08 -4.00 6.12
N HIS A 75 -6.73 -3.94 7.41
CA HIS A 75 -7.69 -4.13 8.50
C HIS A 75 -8.83 -3.11 8.43
N GLN A 76 -8.53 -1.82 8.26
CA GLN A 76 -9.57 -0.78 8.13
C GLN A 76 -10.54 -1.05 6.97
N LEU A 77 -10.01 -1.53 5.84
CA LEU A 77 -10.81 -1.84 4.67
C LEU A 77 -11.63 -3.12 4.87
N GLN A 78 -11.13 -4.10 5.61
CA GLN A 78 -11.88 -5.31 5.98
C GLN A 78 -13.04 -4.94 6.90
N GLU A 79 -12.78 -4.20 7.98
CA GLU A 79 -13.81 -3.75 8.93
C GLU A 79 -14.92 -2.95 8.26
N ALA A 80 -14.61 -2.12 7.25
CA ALA A 80 -15.61 -1.34 6.54
C ALA A 80 -16.48 -2.13 5.54
N LYS A 81 -16.09 -3.37 5.23
CA LYS A 81 -16.82 -4.26 4.31
C LYS A 81 -17.65 -5.33 5.02
N GLU A 82 -17.40 -5.53 6.31
CA GLU A 82 -18.20 -6.40 7.18
C GLU A 82 -19.58 -5.77 7.47
#